data_AF-A0A381W9J4-F1
#
_entry.id   AF-A0A381W9J4-F1
#
_cell.length_a   1.000
_cell.length_b   1.000
_cell.length_c   1.000
_cell.angle_alpha   90.00
_cell.angle_beta   90.00
_cell.angle_gamma   90.00
#
_symmetry.space_group_name_H-M   'P 1'
#
loop_
_entity.id
_entity.type
_entity.pdbx_description
1 polymer ?
#
loop_
_entity_poly.entity_id
_entity_poly.type
_entity_poly.pdbx_seq_one_letter_code
_entity_poly.pdbx_strand_id
1 'polypeptide(L)'
;VTLMGTLISGLDRTFEKSMAGFRSDVLLISRMEWFSGDVDWWEMRNRPRIREEYGEKLLERSQFVEAVAPVSERGGSIIRGDRRIDSRFFGTTTDYLATNT
;
A
#
# COMPACT_ATOMS: atom_id res chain seq x y z
N VAL A 1 -35.67 -12.56 -21.07
CA VAL A 1 -34.21 -12.52 -20.88
C VAL A 1 -33.90 -11.56 -19.75
N THR A 2 -34.01 -12.02 -18.50
CA THR A 2 -33.90 -11.19 -17.29
C THR A 2 -33.03 -11.84 -16.23
N LEU A 3 -32.95 -13.18 -16.23
CA LEU A 3 -32.09 -13.95 -15.33
C LEU A 3 -30.59 -13.72 -15.61
N MET A 4 -30.19 -13.68 -16.88
CA MET A 4 -28.79 -13.44 -17.28
C MET A 4 -28.32 -12.02 -16.93
N GLY A 5 -29.17 -11.00 -17.10
CA GLY A 5 -28.84 -9.61 -16.73
C GLY A 5 -28.66 -9.43 -15.23
N THR A 6 -29.43 -10.14 -14.41
CA THR A 6 -29.33 -10.06 -12.94
C THR A 6 -28.07 -10.76 -12.41
N LEU A 7 -27.65 -11.85 -13.06
CA LEU A 7 -26.43 -12.59 -12.69
C LEU A 7 -25.16 -11.80 -13.04
N ILE A 8 -25.12 -11.16 -14.21
CA ILE A 8 -24.01 -10.28 -14.62
C ILE A 8 -23.93 -9.05 -13.71
N SER A 9 -25.03 -8.35 -13.46
CA SER A 9 -25.05 -7.19 -12.55
C SER A 9 -24.75 -7.56 -11.09
N GLY A 10 -25.07 -8.79 -10.66
CA GLY A 10 -24.72 -9.29 -9.34
C GLY A 10 -23.22 -9.57 -9.19
N LEU A 11 -22.59 -10.09 -10.24
CA LEU A 11 -21.15 -10.33 -10.31
C LEU A 11 -20.37 -9.02 -10.33
N ASP A 12 -20.83 -8.06 -11.14
CA ASP A 12 -20.24 -6.72 -11.27
C ASP A 12 -20.25 -5.97 -9.94
N ARG A 13 -21.39 -5.95 -9.23
CA ARG A 13 -21.50 -5.35 -7.89
C ARG A 13 -20.61 -6.04 -6.85
N THR A 14 -20.43 -7.35 -6.95
CA THR A 14 -19.58 -8.11 -6.01
C THR A 14 -18.10 -7.82 -6.28
N PHE A 15 -17.73 -7.68 -7.55
CA PHE A 15 -16.40 -7.29 -7.98
C PHE A 15 -16.09 -5.83 -7.61
N GLU A 16 -16.99 -4.89 -7.90
CA GLU A 16 -16.91 -3.49 -7.45
C GLU A 16 -16.82 -3.39 -5.94
N LYS A 17 -17.60 -4.16 -5.17
CA LYS A 17 -17.52 -4.15 -3.70
C LYS A 17 -16.20 -4.73 -3.17
N SER A 18 -15.63 -5.69 -3.88
CA SER A 18 -14.32 -6.27 -3.55
C SER A 18 -13.18 -5.30 -3.93
N MET A 19 -13.33 -4.55 -5.02
CA MET A 19 -12.42 -3.47 -5.44
C MET A 19 -12.62 -2.17 -4.66
N ALA A 20 -13.79 -1.90 -4.09
CA ALA A 20 -14.05 -0.68 -3.32
C ALA A 20 -13.19 -0.61 -2.04
N GLY A 21 -12.76 -1.76 -1.51
CA GLY A 21 -11.75 -1.82 -0.45
C GLY A 21 -10.31 -1.67 -0.96
N PHE A 22 -10.08 -1.91 -2.25
CA PHE A 22 -8.81 -1.75 -2.95
C PHE A 22 -8.82 -0.39 -3.66
N ARG A 23 -8.59 0.66 -2.86
CA ARG A 23 -8.62 2.08 -3.27
C ARG A 23 -8.20 2.32 -4.71
N SER A 24 -9.14 2.78 -5.52
CA SER A 24 -8.94 3.02 -6.96
C SER A 24 -8.13 4.28 -7.27
N ASP A 25 -7.85 5.09 -6.25
CA ASP A 25 -7.21 6.41 -6.32
C ASP A 25 -5.81 6.45 -5.67
N VAL A 26 -5.37 5.36 -5.03
CA VAL A 26 -4.06 5.31 -4.34
C VAL A 26 -3.11 4.35 -5.04
N LEU A 27 -2.01 4.90 -5.57
CA LEU A 27 -0.91 4.13 -6.12
C LEU A 27 0.09 3.78 -5.01
N LEU A 28 0.20 2.49 -4.71
CA LEU A 28 1.17 2.00 -3.74
C LEU A 28 2.41 1.45 -4.46
N ILE A 29 3.59 1.91 -4.02
CA ILE A 29 4.87 1.53 -4.59
C ILE A 29 5.71 0.87 -3.52
N SER A 30 6.23 -0.31 -3.83
CA SER A 30 7.09 -1.08 -2.94
C SER A 30 8.35 -1.54 -3.63
N ARG A 31 9.38 -1.77 -2.82
CA ARG A 31 10.64 -2.36 -3.30
C ARG A 31 10.51 -3.86 -3.54
N MET A 32 9.73 -4.53 -2.68
CA MET A 32 9.52 -5.97 -2.69
C MET A 32 8.19 -6.29 -3.34
N GLU A 33 8.16 -7.39 -4.07
CA GLU A 33 6.92 -7.86 -4.67
C GLU A 33 5.90 -8.26 -3.61
N TRP A 34 4.62 -8.02 -3.93
CA TRP A 34 3.51 -8.15 -3.00
C TRP A 34 2.81 -9.49 -3.07
N PHE A 35 2.74 -10.07 -4.27
CA PHE A 35 1.83 -11.17 -4.57
C PHE A 35 2.51 -12.41 -5.14
N SER A 36 3.84 -12.42 -5.25
CA SER A 36 4.58 -13.56 -5.79
C SER A 36 5.04 -14.51 -4.70
N GLY A 37 4.53 -15.74 -4.76
CA GLY A 37 5.21 -16.91 -4.19
C GLY A 37 6.33 -17.45 -5.09
N ASP A 38 6.44 -16.96 -6.34
CA ASP A 38 7.33 -17.52 -7.37
C ASP A 38 8.68 -16.80 -7.50
N VAL A 39 8.83 -15.60 -6.94
CA VAL A 39 10.08 -14.85 -7.02
C VAL A 39 10.81 -14.93 -5.69
N ASP A 40 11.96 -15.60 -5.73
CA ASP A 40 12.77 -15.78 -4.55
C ASP A 40 13.37 -14.47 -4.05
N TRP A 41 13.36 -14.26 -2.74
CA TRP A 41 13.79 -13.01 -2.11
C TRP A 41 15.24 -12.62 -2.46
N TRP A 42 16.11 -13.60 -2.76
CA TRP A 42 17.51 -13.34 -3.11
C TRP A 42 17.66 -12.65 -4.46
N GLU A 43 16.72 -12.85 -5.38
CA GLU A 43 16.69 -12.16 -6.67
C GLU A 43 16.37 -10.67 -6.48
N MET A 44 15.64 -10.35 -5.41
CA MET A 44 15.27 -8.97 -5.06
C MET A 44 16.24 -8.30 -4.09
N ARG A 45 17.21 -9.02 -3.51
CA ARG A 45 18.07 -8.52 -2.42
C ARG A 45 18.86 -7.26 -2.79
N ASN A 46 19.22 -7.13 -4.06
CA ASN A 46 20.02 -6.03 -4.59
C ASN A 46 19.19 -4.88 -5.17
N ARG A 47 17.85 -4.91 -5.06
CA ARG A 47 17.00 -3.81 -5.53
C ARG A 47 17.32 -2.53 -4.73
N PRO A 48 17.56 -1.39 -5.40
CA PRO A 48 17.81 -0.12 -4.74
C PRO A 48 16.73 0.24 -3.72
N ARG A 49 17.13 0.90 -2.64
CA ARG A 49 16.17 1.41 -1.65
C ARG A 49 15.35 2.54 -2.28
N ILE A 50 14.05 2.54 -2.03
CA ILE A 50 13.19 3.68 -2.35
C ILE A 50 13.62 4.83 -1.44
N ARG A 51 13.82 6.01 -2.03
CA ARG A 51 14.24 7.22 -1.32
C ARG A 51 13.06 8.18 -1.19
N GLU A 52 13.02 8.92 -0.10
CA GLU A 52 11.97 9.90 0.19
C GLU A 52 11.91 11.01 -0.89
N GLU A 53 13.06 11.44 -1.42
CA GLU A 53 13.17 12.42 -2.53
C GLU A 53 12.41 12.04 -3.80
N TYR A 54 12.03 10.76 -3.97
CA TYR A 54 11.22 10.35 -5.12
C TYR A 54 9.78 10.84 -4.99
N GLY A 55 9.26 10.94 -3.76
CA GLY A 55 7.92 11.49 -3.50
C GLY A 55 7.83 12.98 -3.80
N GLU A 56 8.84 13.75 -3.41
CA GLU A 56 8.94 15.19 -3.71
C GLU A 56 8.93 15.43 -5.23
N LYS A 57 9.74 14.67 -5.97
CA LYS A 57 9.77 14.74 -7.44
C LYS A 57 8.44 14.36 -8.09
N LEU A 58 7.66 13.44 -7.49
CA LEU A 58 6.34 13.09 -7.99
C LEU A 58 5.35 14.23 -7.81
N LEU A 59 5.38 14.90 -6.65
CA LEU A 59 4.54 16.07 -6.37
C LEU A 59 4.88 17.26 -7.29
N GLU A 60 6.16 17.50 -7.55
CA GLU A 60 6.59 18.60 -8.42
C GLU A 60 6.23 18.39 -9.91
N ARG A 61 6.26 17.14 -10.38
CA ARG A 61 6.17 16.82 -11.81
C ARG A 61 4.81 16.32 -12.25
N SER A 62 4.02 15.76 -11.35
CA SER A 62 2.72 15.19 -11.67
C SER A 62 1.63 16.24 -11.55
N GLN A 63 0.70 16.25 -12.52
CA GLN A 63 -0.51 17.06 -12.44
C GLN A 63 -1.65 16.35 -11.70
N PHE A 64 -1.48 15.07 -11.36
CA PHE A 64 -2.55 14.20 -10.84
C PHE A 64 -2.31 13.71 -9.41
N VAL A 65 -1.10 13.86 -8.88
CA VAL A 65 -0.76 13.38 -7.55
C VAL A 65 -1.08 14.47 -6.54
N GLU A 66 -2.04 14.20 -5.66
CA GLU A 66 -2.47 15.14 -4.62
C GLU A 66 -1.57 15.08 -3.38
N ALA A 67 -1.14 13.88 -2.98
CA ALA A 67 -0.32 13.66 -1.81
C ALA A 67 0.61 12.46 -2.00
N VAL A 68 1.77 12.48 -1.33
CA VAL A 68 2.69 11.33 -1.27
C VAL A 68 3.12 11.11 0.16
N ALA A 69 2.95 9.87 0.65
CA ALA A 69 3.34 9.48 1.99
C ALA A 69 4.39 8.35 1.94
N PRO A 70 5.69 8.64 2.14
CA PRO A 70 6.70 7.59 2.27
C PRO A 70 6.48 6.84 3.59
N VAL A 71 6.48 5.52 3.52
CA VAL A 71 6.30 4.66 4.70
C VAL A 71 7.55 3.80 4.91
N SER A 72 8.09 3.83 6.12
CA SER A 72 9.16 2.95 6.57
C SER A 72 8.67 2.06 7.70
N GLU A 73 8.88 0.76 7.57
CA GLU A 73 8.51 -0.23 8.57
C GLU A 73 9.75 -0.77 9.28
N ARG A 74 9.69 -0.83 10.61
CA ARG A 74 10.73 -1.44 11.44
C ARG A 74 10.10 -2.30 12.53
N GLY A 75 10.55 -3.56 12.64
CA GLY A 75 10.23 -4.39 13.80
C GLY A 75 11.06 -4.01 15.03
N GLY A 76 10.46 -4.07 16.21
CA GLY A 76 11.18 -3.90 17.46
C GLY A 76 10.30 -4.14 18.67
N SER A 77 10.81 -3.80 19.85
CA SER A 77 10.17 -4.18 21.10
C SER A 77 9.85 -2.97 21.95
N ILE A 78 8.64 -2.93 22.46
CA ILE A 78 8.17 -1.96 23.44
C ILE A 78 8.33 -2.60 24.81
N ILE A 79 9.13 -1.99 25.67
CA ILE A 79 9.37 -2.46 27.03
C ILE A 79 8.82 -1.42 28.00
N ARG A 80 7.96 -1.84 28.92
CA ARG A 80 7.42 -1.00 30.00
C ARG A 80 7.41 -1.78 31.31
N GLY A 81 8.36 -1.48 32.19
CA GLY A 81 8.57 -2.23 33.42
C GLY A 81 9.00 -3.67 33.10
N ASP A 82 8.25 -4.64 33.63
CA ASP A 82 8.41 -6.07 33.41
C ASP A 82 7.74 -6.59 32.12
N ARG A 83 7.01 -5.73 31.39
CA ARG A 83 6.27 -6.12 30.19
C ARG A 83 7.05 -5.82 28.93
N ARG A 84 7.07 -6.78 28.01
CA ARG A 84 7.67 -6.68 26.68
C ARG A 84 6.66 -7.10 25.63
N ILE A 85 6.52 -6.29 24.59
CA ILE A 85 5.72 -6.61 23.40
C ILE A 85 6.58 -6.34 22.18
N ASP A 86 6.65 -7.31 21.26
CA ASP A 86 7.23 -7.10 19.95
C ASP A 86 6.16 -6.53 19.01
N SER A 87 6.48 -5.44 18.32
CA SER A 87 5.56 -4.72 17.46
C SER A 87 6.28 -4.21 16.22
N ARG A 88 5.49 -3.74 15.26
CA ARG A 88 5.96 -3.08 14.06
C ARG A 88 5.73 -1.59 14.19
N PHE A 89 6.78 -0.82 13.94
CA PHE A 89 6.75 0.63 13.93
C PHE A 89 6.69 1.10 12.48
N PHE A 90 5.78 2.03 12.21
CA PHE A 90 5.66 2.68 10.92
C PHE A 90 6.06 4.14 11.09
N GLY A 91 7.11 4.56 10.39
CA GLY A 91 7.46 5.97 10.20
C GLY A 91 6.82 6.46 8.91
N THR A 92 6.10 7.58 8.97
CA THR A 92 5.44 8.19 7.82
C THR A 92 5.29 9.71 8.03
N THR A 93 4.84 10.42 6.99
CA THR A 93 4.55 11.86 7.03
C THR A 93 3.09 12.12 7.42
N THR A 94 2.76 13.39 7.69
CA THR A 94 1.38 13.83 7.98
C THR A 94 0.43 13.53 6.83
N ASP A 95 0.94 13.51 5.60
CA ASP A 95 0.17 13.29 4.38
C ASP A 95 -0.35 11.85 4.26
N TYR A 96 0.13 10.94 5.11
CA TYR A 96 -0.37 9.57 5.19
C TYR A 96 -1.88 9.51 5.38
N LEU A 97 -2.45 10.44 6.15
CA LEU A 97 -3.90 10.51 6.38
C LEU A 97 -4.64 10.86 5.09
N ALA A 98 -4.10 11.75 4.25
CA ALA A 98 -4.69 12.11 2.96
C ALA A 98 -4.58 10.95 1.95
N THR A 99 -3.52 10.13 2.05
CA THR A 99 -3.38 8.91 1.22
C THR A 99 -4.20 7.71 1.74
N ASN A 100 -4.92 7.85 2.85
CA ASN A 100 -5.63 6.75 3.53
C ASN A 100 -7.08 7.10 3.92
N THR A 101 -7.60 8.22 3.42
CA THR A 101 -9.05 8.49 3.35
C THR A 101 -9.77 7.56 2.39
#